data_AF-A0A7C6IMW4-F1
#
_entry.id   AF-A0A7C6IMW4-F1
#
_cell.length_a   1.000
_cell.length_b   1.000
_cell.length_c   1.000
_cell.angle_alpha   90.00
_cell.angle_beta   90.00
_cell.angle_gamma   90.00
#
_symmetry.space_group_name_H-M   'P 1'
#
loop_
_entity.id
_entity.type
_entity.pdbx_description
1 polymer ?
#
loop_
_entity_poly.entity_id
_entity_poly.type
_entity_poly.pdbx_seq_one_letter_code
_entity_poly.pdbx_strand_id
1 'polypeptide(L)'
;SVISGSINQGVYLTILYFVIFTVRQLIEPKIMGDSVGIHPLIMLLAIYGGVVFFGFMGIFVGPLIAILIRAATLSGLFKFPHYAD
;
A
#
# COMPACT_ATOMS: atom_id res chain seq x y z
N SER A 1 -27.91 19.78 -27.29
CA SER A 1 -27.82 18.38 -27.73
C SER A 1 -26.39 17.82 -27.73
N VAL A 2 -25.55 18.19 -26.75
CA VAL A 2 -24.12 17.79 -26.70
C VAL A 2 -23.94 16.34 -26.18
N ILE A 3 -24.97 15.77 -25.56
CA ILE A 3 -24.92 14.45 -24.91
C ILE A 3 -25.17 13.30 -25.91
N SER A 4 -25.73 13.59 -27.09
CA SER A 4 -26.22 12.56 -28.04
C SER A 4 -25.25 12.22 -29.17
N GLY A 5 -24.22 13.06 -29.40
CA GLY A 5 -23.43 13.03 -30.64
C GLY A 5 -22.47 11.85 -30.79
N SER A 6 -22.06 11.21 -29.69
CA SER A 6 -21.09 10.12 -29.78
C SER A 6 -21.05 9.21 -28.55
N ILE A 7 -22.22 8.70 -28.14
CA ILE A 7 -22.29 7.61 -27.13
C ILE A 7 -21.30 6.49 -27.47
N ASN A 8 -21.19 6.12 -28.76
CA ASN A 8 -20.19 5.15 -29.21
C ASN A 8 -18.75 5.56 -28.86
N GLN A 9 -18.35 6.82 -29.08
CA GLN A 9 -17.00 7.29 -28.71
C GLN A 9 -16.80 7.29 -27.19
N GLY A 10 -17.82 7.66 -26.42
CA GLY A 10 -17.79 7.59 -24.94
C GLY A 10 -17.58 6.17 -24.42
N VAL A 11 -18.20 5.17 -25.06
CA VAL A 11 -18.02 3.75 -24.72
C VAL A 11 -16.57 3.31 -24.98
N TYR A 12 -16.00 3.64 -26.14
CA TYR A 12 -14.60 3.32 -26.45
C TYR A 12 -13.63 3.98 -25.46
N LEU A 13 -13.85 5.25 -25.13
CA LEU A 13 -13.03 5.97 -24.15
C LEU A 13 -13.15 5.39 -22.74
N THR A 14 -14.35 4.97 -22.33
CA THR A 14 -14.58 4.37 -21.01
C THR A 14 -13.87 3.03 -20.88
N ILE A 15 -13.96 2.18 -21.90
CA ILE A 15 -13.27 0.89 -21.92
C ILE A 15 -11.75 1.10 -21.90
N LEU A 16 -11.25 2.00 -22.74
CA LEU A 16 -9.82 2.33 -22.79
C LEU A 16 -9.33 2.85 -21.43
N TYR A 17 -10.09 3.76 -20.82
CA TYR A 17 -9.78 4.31 -19.50
C TYR A 17 -9.80 3.23 -18.41
N PHE A 18 -10.75 2.31 -18.45
CA PHE A 18 -10.83 1.21 -17.48
C PHE A 18 -9.61 0.28 -17.56
N VAL A 19 -9.14 -0.02 -18.77
CA VAL A 19 -7.91 -0.82 -18.99
C VAL A 19 -6.69 -0.06 -18.46
N ILE A 20 -6.53 1.21 -18.80
CA ILE A 20 -5.43 2.05 -18.32
C ILE A 20 -5.45 2.12 -16.78
N PHE A 21 -6.63 2.34 -16.19
CA PHE A 21 -6.82 2.40 -14.75
C PHE A 21 -6.40 1.10 -14.07
N THR A 22 -6.85 -0.05 -14.56
CA THR A 22 -6.51 -1.36 -13.99
C THR A 22 -5.01 -1.62 -14.06
N VAL A 23 -4.38 -1.37 -15.21
CA VAL A 23 -2.93 -1.54 -15.37
C VAL A 23 -2.17 -0.60 -14.43
N ARG A 24 -2.58 0.66 -14.33
CA ARG A 24 -2.00 1.65 -13.42
C ARG A 24 -2.13 1.22 -11.96
N GLN A 25 -3.28 0.69 -11.55
CA GLN A 25 -3.52 0.22 -10.19
C GLN A 25 -2.70 -1.01 -9.82
N LEU A 26 -2.19 -1.79 -10.79
CA LEU A 26 -1.29 -2.93 -10.54
C LEU A 26 0.18 -2.50 -10.57
N ILE A 27 0.52 -1.53 -11.44
CA ILE A 27 1.87 -1.00 -11.58
C ILE A 27 2.22 -0.08 -10.41
N GLU A 28 1.32 0.81 -9.97
CA GLU A 28 1.55 1.70 -8.82
C GLU A 28 1.96 0.93 -7.56
N PRO A 29 1.25 -0.10 -7.07
CA PRO A 29 1.68 -0.86 -5.90
C PRO A 29 2.87 -1.78 -6.16
N LYS A 30 3.24 -2.06 -7.42
CA LYS A 30 4.46 -2.81 -7.73
C LYS A 30 5.70 -1.90 -7.73
N ILE A 31 5.58 -0.71 -8.31
CA ILE A 31 6.61 0.35 -8.27
C ILE A 31 6.74 0.89 -6.85
N MET A 32 5.63 1.06 -6.14
CA MET A 32 5.57 1.50 -4.74
C MET A 32 5.69 0.34 -3.75
N GLY A 33 5.71 -0.91 -4.22
CA GLY A 33 5.70 -2.12 -3.39
C GLY A 33 7.01 -2.31 -2.62
N ASP A 34 8.10 -1.79 -3.20
CA ASP A 34 9.38 -1.65 -2.51
C ASP A 34 9.37 -0.49 -1.49
N SER A 35 8.35 0.39 -1.50
CA SER A 35 8.37 1.71 -0.85
C SER A 35 7.79 1.78 0.56
N VAL A 36 7.21 0.72 1.11
CA VAL A 36 7.05 0.67 2.59
C VAL A 36 8.42 0.45 3.23
N GLY A 37 9.34 -0.22 2.50
CA GLY A 37 10.68 -0.59 2.94
C GLY A 37 10.71 -1.45 4.22
N ILE A 38 9.56 -1.89 4.71
CA ILE A 38 9.41 -2.87 5.79
C ILE A 38 9.47 -4.24 5.14
N HIS A 39 10.43 -5.05 5.55
CA HIS A 39 10.61 -6.41 5.04
C HIS A 39 9.29 -7.20 5.19
N PRO A 40 8.82 -7.94 4.17
CA PRO A 40 7.54 -8.66 4.22
C PRO A 40 7.39 -9.57 5.44
N LEU A 41 8.48 -10.20 5.91
CA LEU A 41 8.49 -10.99 7.15
C LEU A 41 8.14 -10.16 8.39
N ILE A 42 8.58 -8.89 8.47
CA ILE A 42 8.28 -8.00 9.60
C ILE A 42 6.79 -7.66 9.61
N MET A 43 6.19 -7.42 8.44
CA MET A 43 4.74 -7.21 8.34
C MET A 43 3.95 -8.46 8.74
N LEU A 44 4.40 -9.64 8.32
CA LEU A 44 3.80 -10.91 8.73
C LEU A 44 3.90 -11.12 10.25
N LEU A 45 5.06 -10.83 10.85
CA LEU A 45 5.25 -10.89 12.29
C LEU A 45 4.38 -9.87 13.04
N ALA A 46 4.23 -8.66 12.51
CA ALA A 46 3.40 -7.63 13.11
C ALA A 46 1.92 -8.01 13.09
N ILE A 47 1.43 -8.58 11.98
CA ILE A 47 0.06 -9.11 11.87
C ILE A 47 -0.11 -10.30 12.81
N TYR A 48 0.81 -11.27 12.80
CA TYR A 48 0.71 -12.45 13.64
C TYR A 48 0.75 -12.09 15.13
N GLY A 49 1.73 -11.28 15.56
CA GLY A 49 1.80 -10.76 16.92
C GLY A 49 0.55 -9.96 17.29
N GLY A 50 0.11 -9.07 16.41
CA GLY A 50 -1.14 -8.32 16.58
C GLY A 50 -2.33 -9.24 16.81
N VAL A 51 -2.47 -10.30 16.02
CA VAL A 51 -3.55 -11.29 16.18
C VAL A 51 -3.44 -12.07 17.49
N VAL A 52 -2.23 -12.43 17.90
CA VAL A 52 -2.00 -13.15 19.16
C VAL A 52 -2.37 -12.30 20.38
N PHE A 53 -2.06 -11.00 20.38
CA PHE A 53 -2.33 -10.10 21.51
C PHE A 53 -3.73 -9.48 21.50
N PHE A 54 -4.26 -9.14 20.32
CA PHE A 54 -5.50 -8.37 20.15
C PHE A 54 -6.61 -9.12 19.40
N GLY A 55 -6.42 -10.41 19.06
CA GLY A 55 -7.40 -11.22 18.36
C GLY A 55 -7.65 -10.73 16.92
N PHE A 56 -8.90 -10.79 16.44
CA PHE A 56 -9.23 -10.38 15.08
C PHE A 56 -8.86 -8.92 14.76
N MET A 57 -9.00 -8.01 15.73
CA MET A 57 -8.58 -6.61 15.58
C MET A 57 -7.06 -6.47 15.36
N GLY A 58 -6.29 -7.47 15.77
CA GLY A 58 -4.85 -7.57 15.57
C GLY A 58 -4.39 -7.48 14.12
N ILE A 59 -5.24 -7.84 13.16
CA ILE A 59 -4.95 -7.73 11.73
C ILE A 59 -4.80 -6.25 11.31
N PHE A 60 -5.50 -5.34 11.98
CA PHE A 60 -5.40 -3.89 11.74
C PHE A 60 -4.39 -3.23 12.68
N VAL A 61 -4.38 -3.63 13.95
CA VAL A 61 -3.50 -3.06 14.97
C VAL A 61 -2.02 -3.41 14.71
N GLY A 62 -1.73 -4.63 14.25
CA GLY A 62 -0.37 -5.09 13.93
C GLY A 62 0.33 -4.20 12.89
N PRO A 63 -0.24 -4.04 11.69
CA PRO A 63 0.24 -3.10 10.67
C PRO A 63 0.35 -1.67 11.19
N LEU A 64 -0.62 -1.19 11.97
CA LEU A 64 -0.60 0.16 12.52
C LEU A 64 0.63 0.40 13.40
N ILE A 65 0.95 -0.54 14.29
CA ILE A 65 2.15 -0.47 15.14
C ILE A 65 3.43 -0.53 14.30
N ALA A 66 3.49 -1.43 13.31
CA ALA A 66 4.67 -1.54 12.43
C ALA A 66 4.93 -0.24 11.64
N ILE A 67 3.87 0.41 11.16
CA ILE A 67 3.96 1.71 10.47
C ILE A 67 4.40 2.81 11.43
N LEU A 68 3.87 2.85 12.66
CA LEU A 68 4.27 3.83 13.67
C LEU A 68 5.76 3.70 14.04
N ILE A 69 6.24 2.47 14.24
CA ILE A 69 7.66 2.21 14.49
C ILE A 69 8.50 2.67 13.30
N ARG A 70 8.08 2.34 12.07
CA ARG A 70 8.80 2.75 10.86
C ARG A 70 8.85 4.27 10.71
N ALA A 71 7.74 4.96 10.94
CA ALA A 71 7.66 6.41 10.91
C ALA A 71 8.53 7.07 12.00
N ALA A 72 8.58 6.48 13.20
CA ALA A 72 9.45 6.94 14.29
C ALA A 72 10.95 6.76 13.97
N THR A 73 11.32 5.65 13.31
CA THR A 73 12.71 5.43 12.87
C THR A 73 13.10 6.37 11.74
N LEU A 74 12.22 6.59 10.75
CA LEU A 74 12.48 7.48 9.62
C LEU A 74 12.52 8.97 10.01
N SER A 75 11.76 9.38 11.02
CA SER A 75 11.78 10.75 11.55
C SER A 75 13.02 11.07 12.39
N GLY A 76 13.93 10.10 12.57
CA GLY A 76 15.18 10.29 13.32
C GLY A 76 15.00 10.33 14.84
N LEU A 77 13.79 10.10 15.36
CA LEU A 77 13.51 9.98 16.80
C LEU A 77 14.15 8.71 17.40
N PHE A 78 14.17 7.62 16.62
CA PHE A 78 14.88 6.39 16.96
C PHE A 78 15.96 6.10 15.91
N LYS A 79 17.20 6.53 16.18
CA LYS A 79 18.40 6.06 15.47
C LYS A 79 18.78 4.68 16.04
N PHE A 80 18.34 3.58 15.42
CA PHE A 80 18.99 2.29 15.65
C PHE A 80 20.42 2.36 15.05
N PRO A 81 21.46 1.90 15.77
CA PRO A 81 22.84 2.03 15.34
C PRO A 81 23.03 1.42 13.95
N HIS A 82 23.64 2.20 13.07
CA HIS A 82 24.15 1.73 11.79
C HIS A 82 25.15 0.61 12.06
N TYR A 83 24.80 -0.62 11.72
CA TYR A 83 25.79 -1.64 11.40
C TYR A 83 26.11 -1.48 9.91
N ALA A 84 26.97 -0.50 9.60
CA ALA A 84 28.03 -0.72 8.63
C ALA A 84 29.02 -1.63 9.39
N ASP A 85 29.42 -2.79 8.87
CA ASP A 85 29.99 -3.00 7.53
C ASP A 85 29.39 -4.22 6.79
#